data_AF-A0A2Z5G951-F1
#
_entry.id   AF-A0A2Z5G951-F1
#
_cell.length_a   1.000
_cell.length_b   1.000
_cell.length_c   1.000
_cell.angle_alpha   90.00
_cell.angle_beta   90.00
_cell.angle_gamma   90.00
#
_symmetry.space_group_name_H-M   'P 1'
#
loop_
_entity.id
_entity.type
_entity.pdbx_description
1 polymer ?
#
loop_
_entity_poly.entity_id
_entity_poly.type
_entity_poly.pdbx_seq_one_letter_code
_entity_poly.pdbx_strand_id
1 'polypeptide(L)'
;MALSTINDAVLRVGELLIPIVGVMKCELLAGHYIQADETYVGVQTDEKKGCNHTGYFWQYSAPGKGVVFDFNMTRSKDVPKAFL
;
A
#
# COMPACT_ATOMS: atom_id res chain seq x y z
N MET A 1 -7.44 23.53 -15.82
CA MET A 1 -7.07 22.88 -14.55
C MET A 1 -5.67 22.32 -14.74
N ALA A 2 -4.70 22.76 -13.93
CA ALA A 2 -3.32 22.29 -14.06
C ALA A 2 -3.19 20.87 -13.49
N LEU A 3 -2.27 20.07 -14.01
CA LEU A 3 -2.02 18.69 -13.58
C LEU A 3 -1.76 18.57 -12.06
N SER A 4 -1.19 19.61 -11.45
CA SER A 4 -0.99 19.71 -10.00
C SER A 4 -2.29 19.70 -9.20
N THR A 5 -3.35 20.37 -9.67
CA THR A 5 -4.61 20.51 -8.91
C THR A 5 -5.34 19.17 -8.75
N ILE A 6 -5.31 18.30 -9.78
CA ILE A 6 -5.89 16.95 -9.67
C ILE A 6 -5.07 16.06 -8.73
N ASN A 7 -3.74 16.12 -8.84
CA ASN A 7 -2.86 15.34 -7.96
C ASN A 7 -3.11 15.69 -6.48
N ASP A 8 -3.15 16.99 -6.16
CA ASP A 8 -3.38 17.46 -4.79
C ASP A 8 -4.75 17.03 -4.25
N ALA A 9 -5.79 17.07 -5.09
CA ALA A 9 -7.13 16.62 -4.71
C ALA A 9 -7.15 15.10 -4.41
N VAL A 10 -6.49 14.29 -5.23
CA VAL A 10 -6.39 12.83 -5.03
C VAL A 10 -5.63 12.52 -3.74
N LEU A 11 -4.51 13.20 -3.49
CA LEU A 11 -3.73 13.05 -2.26
C LEU A 11 -4.57 13.39 -1.02
N ARG A 12 -5.33 14.51 -1.07
CA ARG A 12 -6.16 14.93 0.05
C ARG A 12 -7.30 13.95 0.35
N VAL A 13 -7.92 13.38 -0.67
CA VAL A 13 -8.90 12.30 -0.49
C VAL A 13 -8.23 11.07 0.10
N GLY A 14 -7.04 10.71 -0.37
CA GLY A 14 -6.25 9.60 0.18
C GLY A 14 -6.00 9.73 1.68
N GLU A 15 -5.66 10.93 2.17
CA GLU A 15 -5.47 11.20 3.60
C GLU A 15 -6.74 10.93 4.42
N LEU A 16 -7.92 11.24 3.88
CA LEU A 16 -9.21 10.99 4.54
C LEU A 16 -9.55 9.50 4.61
N LEU A 17 -8.98 8.67 3.72
CA LEU A 17 -9.19 7.23 3.68
C LEU A 17 -8.27 6.46 4.64
N ILE A 18 -7.17 7.06 5.10
CA ILE A 18 -6.23 6.44 6.06
C ILE A 18 -6.94 5.80 7.26
N PRO A 19 -7.85 6.48 8.00
CA PRO A 19 -8.53 5.87 9.13
C PRO A 19 -9.42 4.67 8.73
N ILE A 20 -10.03 4.70 7.54
CA ILE A 20 -10.85 3.60 7.03
C ILE A 20 -9.97 2.36 6.78
N VAL A 21 -8.81 2.56 6.14
CA VAL A 21 -7.82 1.49 5.95
C VAL A 21 -7.34 0.92 7.29
N GLY A 22 -7.19 1.77 8.31
CA GLY A 22 -6.88 1.34 9.68
C GLY A 22 -7.93 0.38 10.26
N VAL A 23 -9.22 0.70 10.11
CA VAL A 23 -10.31 -0.18 10.55
C VAL A 23 -10.33 -1.48 9.75
N MET A 24 -10.19 -1.42 8.43
CA MET A 24 -10.10 -2.61 7.57
C MET A 24 -8.95 -3.53 7.99
N LYS A 25 -7.80 -2.96 8.36
CA LYS A 25 -6.67 -3.71 8.90
C LYS A 25 -7.04 -4.41 10.21
N CYS A 26 -7.68 -3.71 11.15
CA CYS A 26 -8.14 -4.32 12.40
C CYS A 26 -9.11 -5.48 12.15
N GLU A 27 -10.06 -5.31 11.22
CA GLU A 27 -11.01 -6.37 10.86
C GLU A 27 -10.32 -7.60 10.23
N LEU A 28 -9.30 -7.38 9.40
CA LEU A 28 -8.47 -8.46 8.86
C LEU A 28 -7.74 -9.21 9.98
N LEU A 29 -7.03 -8.48 10.85
CA LEU A 29 -6.25 -9.01 11.97
C LEU A 29 -7.10 -9.74 13.03
N ALA A 30 -8.37 -9.38 13.17
CA ALA A 30 -9.31 -10.09 14.04
C ALA A 30 -9.68 -11.50 13.53
N GLY A 31 -9.33 -11.84 12.29
CA GLY A 31 -9.53 -13.18 11.73
C GLY A 31 -8.42 -14.17 12.09
N HIS A 32 -8.65 -15.44 11.77
CA HIS A 32 -7.66 -16.50 11.98
C HIS A 32 -6.83 -16.81 10.71
N TYR A 33 -7.08 -16.08 9.62
CA TYR A 33 -6.43 -16.31 8.33
C TYR A 33 -6.26 -14.98 7.59
N ILE A 34 -5.06 -14.76 7.06
CA ILE A 34 -4.70 -13.62 6.22
C ILE A 34 -3.83 -14.14 5.08
N GLN A 35 -4.14 -13.72 3.86
CA GLN A 35 -3.32 -13.90 2.67
C GLN A 35 -2.49 -12.64 2.48
N ALA A 36 -1.18 -12.83 2.31
CA ALA A 36 -0.25 -11.78 1.94
C ALA A 36 0.35 -12.12 0.57
N ASP A 37 0.29 -11.18 -0.37
CA ASP A 37 0.93 -11.28 -1.68
C ASP A 37 1.67 -9.98 -2.00
N GLU A 38 2.74 -10.04 -2.79
CA GLU A 38 3.48 -8.86 -3.23
C GLU A 38 3.55 -8.73 -4.75
N THR A 39 3.23 -7.54 -5.24
CA THR A 39 3.39 -7.19 -6.66
C THR A 39 4.49 -6.15 -6.84
N TYR A 40 5.37 -6.39 -7.81
CA TYR A 40 6.44 -5.47 -8.17
C TYR A 40 5.89 -4.21 -8.86
N VAL A 41 6.39 -3.04 -8.48
CA VAL A 41 6.06 -1.76 -9.13
C VAL A 41 7.32 -0.97 -9.42
N GLY A 42 7.40 -0.37 -10.61
CA GLY A 42 8.47 0.54 -10.97
C GLY A 42 8.25 1.91 -10.35
N VAL A 43 9.22 2.40 -9.58
CA VAL A 43 9.15 3.68 -8.86
C VAL A 43 10.23 4.61 -9.41
N GLN A 44 9.83 5.79 -9.88
CA GLN A 44 10.79 6.83 -10.24
C GLN A 44 11.34 7.46 -8.97
N THR A 45 12.65 7.60 -8.90
CA THR A 45 13.35 8.20 -7.76
C THR A 45 14.41 9.16 -8.28
N ASP A 46 14.72 10.21 -7.50
CA ASP A 46 15.78 11.16 -7.88
C ASP A 46 17.18 10.51 -7.87
N GLU A 47 17.35 9.46 -7.07
CA GLU A 47 18.59 8.70 -6.92
C GLU A 47 18.93 7.87 -8.18
N LYS A 48 17.92 7.43 -8.93
CA LYS A 48 18.08 6.51 -10.06
C LYS A 48 17.47 7.10 -11.32
N LYS A 49 18.18 8.06 -11.94
CA LYS A 49 17.76 8.65 -13.22
C LYS A 49 17.94 7.66 -14.37
N GLY A 50 16.93 7.55 -15.23
CA GLY A 50 16.97 6.69 -16.42
C GLY A 50 16.57 5.22 -16.21
N CYS A 51 16.31 4.79 -14.97
CA CYS A 51 15.68 3.49 -14.71
C CYS A 51 14.91 3.49 -13.38
N ASN A 52 13.86 2.68 -13.30
CA ASN A 52 13.03 2.65 -12.10
C ASN A 52 13.72 1.89 -10.96
N HIS A 53 13.45 2.33 -9.72
CA HIS A 53 13.61 1.50 -8.55
C HIS A 53 12.50 0.45 -8.51
N THR A 54 12.75 -0.70 -7.89
CA THR A 54 11.73 -1.72 -7.69
C THR A 54 11.10 -1.53 -6.32
N GLY A 55 9.88 -0.99 -6.32
CA GLY A 55 9.00 -1.00 -5.16
C GLY A 55 8.10 -2.24 -5.13
N TYR A 56 7.40 -2.39 -4.01
CA TYR A 56 6.56 -3.54 -3.72
C TYR A 56 5.23 -3.05 -3.18
N PHE A 57 4.15 -3.53 -3.78
CA PHE A 57 2.80 -3.32 -3.28
C PHE A 57 2.35 -4.61 -2.60
N TRP A 58 2.29 -4.57 -1.28
CA TRP A 58 1.84 -5.67 -0.45
C TRP A 58 0.32 -5.65 -0.38
N GLN A 59 -0.30 -6.80 -0.58
CA GLN A 59 -1.75 -6.98 -0.54
C GLN A 59 -2.09 -7.94 0.59
N TYR A 60 -2.92 -7.50 1.53
CA TYR A 60 -3.40 -8.30 2.65
C TYR A 60 -4.91 -8.49 2.53
N SER A 61 -5.38 -9.72 2.57
CA SER A 61 -6.81 -10.03 2.43
C SER A 61 -7.21 -11.31 3.16
N ALA A 62 -8.51 -11.54 3.28
CA ALA A 62 -9.06 -12.82 3.70
C ALA A 62 -10.42 -13.04 3.01
N PRO A 63 -10.86 -14.30 2.82
CA PRO A 63 -12.16 -14.59 2.22
C PRO A 63 -13.30 -13.87 2.94
N GLY A 64 -14.13 -13.14 2.18
CA GLY A 64 -15.27 -12.39 2.72
C GLY A 64 -14.92 -11.12 3.51
N LYS A 65 -13.64 -10.71 3.55
CA LYS A 65 -13.17 -9.47 4.19
C LYS A 65 -12.64 -8.48 3.15
N GLY A 66 -12.36 -7.26 3.61
CA GLY A 66 -11.71 -6.22 2.81
C GLY A 66 -10.26 -6.56 2.42
N VAL A 67 -9.69 -5.74 1.54
CA VAL A 67 -8.30 -5.84 1.11
C VAL A 67 -7.57 -4.58 1.53
N VAL A 68 -6.40 -4.73 2.16
CA VAL A 68 -5.53 -3.61 2.53
C VAL A 68 -4.25 -3.70 1.71
N PHE A 69 -3.83 -2.57 1.16
CA PHE A 69 -2.58 -2.46 0.44
C PHE A 69 -1.56 -1.62 1.21
N ASP A 70 -0.30 -2.03 1.15
CA ASP A 70 0.83 -1.34 1.78
C ASP A 70 2.00 -1.25 0.79
N PHE A 71 2.41 -0.03 0.47
CA PHE A 71 3.52 0.21 -0.43
C PHE A 71 4.83 0.28 0.34
N ASN A 72 5.84 -0.45 -0.14
CA ASN A 72 7.17 -0.40 0.44
C ASN A 72 8.26 -0.38 -0.63
N MET A 73 9.36 0.33 -0.37
CA MET A 73 10.52 0.36 -1.27
C MET A 73 11.39 -0.92 -1.18
N THR A 74 11.02 -1.85 -0.30
CA THR A 74 11.76 -3.10 -0.05
C THR A 74 10.84 -4.32 -0.06
N ARG A 75 11.42 -5.48 -0.38
CA ARG A 75 10.78 -6.81 -0.27
C ARG A 75 11.07 -7.49 1.06
N SER A 76 11.51 -6.75 2.08
CA SER A 76 11.93 -7.40 3.33
C SER A 76 10.77 -8.18 3.92
N LYS A 77 11.04 -9.37 4.46
CA LYS A 77 10.06 -10.13 5.26
C LYS A 77 9.59 -9.36 6.49
N ASP A 78 10.29 -8.29 6.87
CA ASP A 78 9.89 -7.45 7.98
C ASP A 78 8.71 -6.53 7.64
N VAL A 79 8.43 -6.29 6.35
CA VAL A 79 7.25 -5.53 5.91
C VAL A 79 5.95 -6.25 6.30
N PRO A 80 5.70 -7.52 5.91
CA PRO A 80 4.50 -8.23 6.35
C PRO A 80 4.48 -8.53 7.85
N LYS A 81 5.64 -8.63 8.51
CA LYS A 81 5.68 -8.76 9.97
C LYS A 81 5.24 -7.48 10.69
N ALA A 82 5.57 -6.30 10.17
CA ALA A 82 5.10 -5.03 10.72
C ALA A 82 3.60 -4.79 10.45
N PHE A 83 3.04 -5.50 9.47
CA PHE A 83 1.60 -5.46 9.23
C PHE A 83 0.81 -6.24 10.29
N LEU A 84 1.30 -7.41 10.72
CA LEU A 84 0.70 -8.26 11.74
C LEU A 84 0.82 -7.67 13.15
#